data_AF-A0A842UGA9-F1
#
_entry.id   AF-A0A842UGA9-F1
#
_cell.length_a   1.000
_cell.length_b   1.000
_cell.length_c   1.000
_cell.angle_alpha   90.00
_cell.angle_beta   90.00
_cell.angle_gamma   90.00
#
_symmetry.space_group_name_H-M   'P 1'
#
loop_
_entity.id
_entity.type
_entity.pdbx_description
1 polymer ?
#
loop_
_entity_poly.entity_id
_entity_poly.type
_entity_poly.pdbx_seq_one_letter_code
_entity_poly.pdbx_strand_id
1 'polypeptide(L)'
;MKKIIMIFLVLVLQQASAQATLEYAHHRSIAEDISASLAEAGITDSYVNVTEDSVVVHYHQPKIKSDVDVLLVWNYIWATCALYHPESSEIRILQYFDSVPLAEAVVDTTQAVDYVAGKKTFNEFRRSVTVNPPPDRRYPEAVKEGGDLDFALIGIAGFMLFLVVVLGVFFFKRKSGETKNKQKAKPVEPRKPPERGVGGHKFCTECGTKLSREARFCTECGIKQD
;
A
#
# COMPACT_ATOMS: atom_id res chain seq x y z
N MET A 1 -66.17 -15.70 4.15
CA MET A 1 -65.11 -15.51 3.15
C MET A 1 -64.24 -14.27 3.39
N LYS A 2 -64.77 -13.03 3.46
CA LYS A 2 -63.96 -11.81 3.67
C LYS A 2 -62.98 -11.85 4.87
N LYS A 3 -63.41 -12.38 6.03
CA LYS A 3 -62.56 -12.50 7.23
C LYS A 3 -61.36 -13.46 7.04
N ILE A 4 -61.55 -14.56 6.32
CA ILE A 4 -60.48 -15.55 6.07
C ILE A 4 -59.41 -14.95 5.14
N ILE A 5 -59.85 -14.24 4.09
CA ILE A 5 -58.95 -13.55 3.15
C ILE A 5 -58.11 -12.49 3.89
N MET A 6 -58.74 -11.72 4.79
CA MET A 6 -58.03 -10.69 5.58
C MET A 6 -56.98 -11.31 6.50
N ILE A 7 -57.28 -12.42 7.17
CA ILE A 7 -56.31 -13.13 8.04
C ILE A 7 -55.14 -13.65 7.21
N PHE A 8 -55.41 -14.25 6.05
CA PHE A 8 -54.35 -14.76 5.17
C PHE A 8 -53.43 -13.63 4.67
N LEU A 9 -54.00 -12.48 4.27
CA LEU A 9 -53.22 -11.32 3.83
C LEU A 9 -52.31 -10.79 4.95
N VAL A 10 -52.83 -10.68 6.18
CA VAL A 10 -52.04 -10.24 7.34
C VAL A 10 -50.88 -11.20 7.61
N LEU A 11 -51.12 -12.52 7.56
CA LEU A 11 -50.07 -13.52 7.77
C LEU A 11 -48.97 -13.44 6.70
N VAL A 12 -49.35 -13.29 5.43
CA VAL A 12 -48.38 -13.13 4.32
C VAL A 12 -47.54 -11.87 4.51
N LEU A 13 -48.16 -10.74 4.90
CA LEU A 13 -47.43 -9.50 5.17
C LEU A 13 -46.47 -9.64 6.37
N GLN A 14 -46.91 -10.30 7.44
CA GLN A 14 -46.06 -10.57 8.60
C GLN A 14 -44.85 -11.45 8.22
N GLN A 15 -45.08 -12.51 7.45
CA GLN A 15 -44.01 -13.39 6.98
C GLN A 15 -43.01 -12.64 6.09
N ALA A 16 -43.50 -11.82 5.14
CA ALA A 16 -42.64 -11.00 4.29
C ALA A 16 -41.80 -10.00 5.10
N SER A 17 -42.39 -9.33 6.10
CA SER A 17 -41.64 -8.40 6.97
C SER A 17 -40.56 -9.12 7.81
N ALA A 18 -40.84 -10.33 8.27
CA ALA A 18 -39.88 -11.11 9.04
C ALA A 18 -38.71 -11.58 8.17
N GLN A 19 -38.99 -12.03 6.94
CA GLN A 19 -37.96 -12.40 5.97
C GLN A 19 -37.07 -11.20 5.62
N ALA A 20 -37.66 -10.04 5.32
CA ALA A 20 -36.90 -8.82 5.03
C ALA A 20 -36.01 -8.39 6.22
N THR A 21 -36.48 -8.58 7.46
CA THR A 21 -35.70 -8.25 8.66
C THR A 21 -34.51 -9.21 8.83
N LEU A 22 -34.72 -10.50 8.55
CA LEU A 22 -33.66 -11.51 8.63
C LEU A 22 -32.58 -11.28 7.57
N GLU A 23 -33.00 -11.00 6.34
CA GLU A 23 -32.10 -10.69 5.23
C GLU A 23 -31.29 -9.41 5.51
N TYR A 24 -31.94 -8.35 5.99
CA TYR A 24 -31.26 -7.14 6.42
C TYR A 24 -30.24 -7.39 7.53
N ALA A 25 -30.59 -8.21 8.53
CA ALA A 25 -29.68 -8.56 9.62
C ALA A 25 -28.46 -9.36 9.11
N HIS A 26 -28.67 -10.25 8.13
CA HIS A 26 -27.59 -11.01 7.50
C HIS A 26 -26.62 -10.10 6.74
N HIS A 27 -27.11 -9.25 5.83
CA HIS A 27 -26.28 -8.30 5.08
C HIS A 27 -25.55 -7.33 6.00
N ARG A 28 -26.20 -6.89 7.07
CA ARG A 28 -25.56 -6.04 8.08
C ARG A 28 -24.39 -6.74 8.78
N SER A 29 -24.54 -8.01 9.15
CA SER A 29 -23.44 -8.79 9.76
C SER A 29 -22.24 -8.88 8.82
N ILE A 30 -22.48 -9.17 7.53
CA ILE A 30 -21.41 -9.23 6.52
C ILE A 30 -20.72 -7.86 6.37
N ALA A 31 -21.49 -6.77 6.34
CA ALA A 31 -20.94 -5.42 6.26
C ALA A 31 -20.06 -5.07 7.47
N GLU A 32 -20.46 -5.51 8.68
CA GLU A 32 -19.68 -5.35 9.91
C GLU A 32 -18.36 -6.15 9.85
N ASP A 33 -18.40 -7.39 9.37
CA ASP A 33 -17.20 -8.24 9.22
C ASP A 33 -16.21 -7.68 8.18
N ILE A 34 -16.71 -7.22 7.02
CA ILE A 34 -15.88 -6.55 6.01
C ILE A 34 -15.27 -5.29 6.60
N SER A 35 -16.06 -4.45 7.28
CA SER A 35 -15.58 -3.20 7.88
C SER A 35 -14.49 -3.46 8.93
N ALA A 36 -14.66 -4.50 9.76
CA ALA A 36 -13.64 -4.90 10.73
C ALA A 36 -12.34 -5.34 10.04
N SER A 37 -12.43 -6.17 9.00
CA SER A 37 -11.27 -6.62 8.22
C SER A 37 -10.55 -5.48 7.49
N LEU A 38 -11.28 -4.45 7.03
CA LEU A 38 -10.70 -3.24 6.45
C LEU A 38 -9.96 -2.41 7.52
N ALA A 39 -10.59 -2.22 8.68
CA ALA A 39 -9.99 -1.48 9.79
C ALA A 39 -8.69 -2.14 10.29
N GLU A 40 -8.63 -3.47 10.36
CA GLU A 40 -7.41 -4.23 10.73
C GLU A 40 -6.25 -4.01 9.74
N ALA A 41 -6.56 -3.75 8.47
CA ALA A 41 -5.56 -3.38 7.46
C ALA A 41 -5.21 -1.88 7.44
N GLY A 42 -5.72 -1.09 8.38
CA GLY A 42 -5.51 0.35 8.47
C GLY A 42 -6.42 1.19 7.55
N ILE A 43 -7.45 0.57 6.96
CA ILE A 43 -8.48 1.23 6.15
C ILE A 43 -9.65 1.58 7.09
N THR A 44 -9.45 2.58 7.95
CA THR A 44 -10.37 2.87 9.07
C THR A 44 -11.52 3.81 8.72
N ASP A 45 -11.40 4.58 7.63
CA ASP A 45 -12.42 5.52 7.17
C ASP A 45 -13.14 4.95 5.95
N SER A 46 -13.85 3.85 6.19
CA SER A 46 -14.64 3.15 5.17
C SER A 46 -16.06 2.89 5.66
N TYR A 47 -17.01 2.97 4.74
CA TYR A 47 -18.40 2.59 4.96
C TYR A 47 -18.79 1.50 3.95
N VAL A 48 -19.32 0.40 4.45
CA VAL A 48 -19.67 -0.79 3.64
C VAL A 48 -21.19 -0.94 3.59
N ASN A 49 -21.73 -1.09 2.40
CA ASN A 49 -23.13 -1.40 2.15
C ASN A 49 -23.22 -2.72 1.38
N VAL A 50 -23.92 -3.70 1.95
CA VAL A 50 -24.11 -5.02 1.36
C VAL A 50 -25.57 -5.21 0.99
N THR A 51 -25.79 -5.70 -0.22
CA THR A 51 -27.10 -6.08 -0.77
C THR A 51 -27.00 -7.50 -1.31
N GLU A 52 -28.12 -8.08 -1.73
CA GLU A 52 -28.12 -9.39 -2.41
C GLU A 52 -27.20 -9.37 -3.65
N ASP A 53 -27.33 -8.33 -4.47
CA ASP A 53 -26.64 -8.27 -5.76
C ASP A 53 -25.24 -7.65 -5.69
N SER A 54 -24.92 -6.86 -4.67
CA SER A 54 -23.70 -6.05 -4.69
C SER A 54 -23.11 -5.75 -3.31
N VAL A 55 -21.79 -5.57 -3.29
CA VAL A 55 -21.06 -4.97 -2.17
C VAL A 55 -20.50 -3.61 -2.59
N VAL A 56 -20.87 -2.55 -1.89
CA VAL A 56 -20.39 -1.19 -2.13
C VAL A 56 -19.55 -0.72 -0.96
N VAL A 57 -18.28 -0.41 -1.23
CA VAL A 57 -17.35 0.13 -0.25
C VAL A 57 -17.05 1.57 -0.56
N HIS A 58 -17.49 2.48 0.30
CA HIS A 58 -17.05 3.86 0.31
C HIS A 58 -15.75 3.93 1.10
N TYR A 59 -14.69 4.44 0.49
CA TYR A 59 -13.37 4.50 1.11
C TYR A 59 -12.78 5.89 0.97
N HIS A 60 -12.40 6.50 2.09
CA HIS A 60 -11.66 7.74 2.11
C HIS A 60 -10.16 7.47 1.94
N GLN A 61 -9.63 7.87 0.79
CA GLN A 61 -8.24 7.71 0.46
C GLN A 61 -7.38 8.58 1.39
N PRO A 62 -6.45 8.02 2.19
CA PRO A 62 -5.47 8.82 2.90
C PRO A 62 -4.56 9.51 1.88
N LYS A 63 -3.75 10.48 2.33
CA LYS A 63 -2.70 11.07 1.47
C LYS A 63 -1.69 9.97 1.08
N ILE A 64 -1.93 9.28 -0.04
CA ILE A 64 -1.04 8.25 -0.55
C ILE A 64 -0.07 8.84 -1.57
N LYS A 65 1.12 8.26 -1.61
CA LYS A 65 2.27 8.80 -2.36
C LYS A 65 2.33 8.30 -3.80
N SER A 66 1.62 7.21 -4.13
CA SER A 66 1.69 6.59 -5.44
C SER A 66 0.39 5.89 -5.88
N ASP A 67 0.21 5.77 -7.19
CA ASP A 67 -0.88 4.98 -7.80
C ASP A 67 -0.79 3.49 -7.45
N VAL A 68 0.42 2.99 -7.15
CA VAL A 68 0.62 1.60 -6.73
C VAL A 68 -0.04 1.33 -5.38
N ASP A 69 0.08 2.27 -4.45
CA ASP A 69 -0.55 2.14 -3.13
C ASP A 69 -2.08 2.11 -3.24
N VAL A 70 -2.66 2.92 -4.15
CA VAL A 70 -4.10 2.90 -4.46
C VAL A 70 -4.54 1.51 -4.92
N LEU A 71 -3.81 0.94 -5.88
CA LEU A 71 -4.12 -0.38 -6.42
C LEU A 71 -4.00 -1.48 -5.37
N LEU A 72 -3.02 -1.40 -4.47
CA LEU A 72 -2.88 -2.36 -3.37
C LEU A 72 -4.08 -2.30 -2.41
N VAL A 73 -4.54 -1.11 -2.07
CA VAL A 73 -5.74 -0.93 -1.25
C VAL A 73 -6.98 -1.49 -1.95
N TRP A 74 -7.18 -1.17 -3.23
CA TRP A 74 -8.32 -1.70 -3.99
C TRP A 74 -8.29 -3.24 -4.08
N ASN A 75 -7.12 -3.83 -4.32
CA ASN A 75 -6.95 -5.28 -4.31
C ASN A 75 -7.36 -5.90 -2.97
N TYR A 76 -6.95 -5.29 -1.86
CA TYR A 76 -7.32 -5.77 -0.53
C TYR A 76 -8.83 -5.68 -0.31
N ILE A 77 -9.45 -4.57 -0.69
CA ILE A 77 -10.90 -4.36 -0.56
C ILE A 77 -11.67 -5.41 -1.37
N TRP A 78 -11.34 -5.61 -2.66
CA TRP A 78 -12.01 -6.62 -3.49
C TRP A 78 -11.82 -8.03 -2.96
N ALA A 79 -10.61 -8.39 -2.54
CA ALA A 79 -10.34 -9.71 -1.98
C ALA A 79 -11.16 -9.97 -0.71
N THR A 80 -11.25 -8.96 0.17
CA THR A 80 -12.05 -9.02 1.39
C THR A 80 -13.53 -9.20 1.05
N CYS A 81 -14.09 -8.36 0.18
CA CYS A 81 -15.51 -8.45 -0.21
C CYS A 81 -15.84 -9.80 -0.86
N ALA A 82 -14.98 -10.29 -1.75
CA ALA A 82 -15.15 -11.58 -2.42
C ALA A 82 -15.06 -12.78 -1.45
N LEU A 83 -14.31 -12.64 -0.35
CA LEU A 83 -14.21 -13.67 0.69
C LEU A 83 -15.47 -13.74 1.56
N TYR A 84 -16.03 -12.59 1.93
CA TYR A 84 -17.18 -12.51 2.83
C TYR A 84 -18.55 -12.59 2.13
N HIS A 85 -18.64 -12.21 0.86
CA HIS A 85 -19.89 -12.19 0.09
C HIS A 85 -19.69 -12.67 -1.37
N PRO A 86 -19.20 -13.90 -1.60
CA PRO A 86 -18.88 -14.44 -2.93
C PRO A 86 -20.07 -14.58 -3.88
N GLU A 87 -21.30 -14.58 -3.35
CA GLU A 87 -22.56 -14.74 -4.09
C GLU A 87 -23.05 -13.43 -4.74
N SER A 88 -22.53 -12.28 -4.33
CA SER A 88 -22.86 -11.01 -4.97
C SER A 88 -22.49 -11.04 -6.45
N SER A 89 -23.22 -10.28 -7.28
CA SER A 89 -22.88 -10.14 -8.70
C SER A 89 -21.67 -9.23 -8.93
N GLU A 90 -21.52 -8.19 -8.09
CA GLU A 90 -20.49 -7.18 -8.28
C GLU A 90 -19.98 -6.57 -6.96
N ILE A 91 -18.76 -6.06 -7.00
CA ILE A 91 -18.14 -5.27 -5.95
C ILE A 91 -17.77 -3.90 -6.51
N ARG A 92 -18.23 -2.83 -5.84
CA ARG A 92 -17.97 -1.43 -6.20
C ARG A 92 -17.15 -0.76 -5.10
N ILE A 93 -16.08 -0.08 -5.50
CA ILE A 93 -15.30 0.79 -4.62
C ILE A 93 -15.54 2.24 -5.04
N LEU A 94 -16.08 3.03 -4.11
CA LEU A 94 -16.27 4.46 -4.26
C LEU A 94 -15.19 5.17 -3.47
N GLN A 95 -14.21 5.71 -4.19
CA GLN A 95 -13.06 6.38 -3.60
C GLN A 95 -13.33 7.87 -3.42
N TYR A 96 -13.02 8.40 -2.24
CA TYR A 96 -13.16 9.82 -1.91
C TYR A 96 -11.84 10.40 -1.39
N PHE A 97 -11.64 11.70 -1.57
CA PHE A 97 -10.61 12.49 -0.90
C PHE A 97 -11.19 13.83 -0.46
N ASP A 98 -11.15 14.10 0.83
CA ASP A 98 -11.81 15.23 1.49
C ASP A 98 -13.27 15.40 1.04
N SER A 99 -14.02 14.29 1.04
CA SER A 99 -15.42 14.20 0.55
C SER A 99 -15.63 14.40 -0.95
N VAL A 100 -14.57 14.60 -1.74
CA VAL A 100 -14.65 14.70 -3.21
C VAL A 100 -14.52 13.30 -3.82
N PRO A 101 -15.47 12.84 -4.65
CA PRO A 101 -15.35 11.55 -5.31
C PRO A 101 -14.19 11.56 -6.31
N LEU A 102 -13.29 10.60 -6.19
CA LEU A 102 -12.08 10.48 -7.00
C LEU A 102 -12.22 9.47 -8.13
N ALA A 103 -12.80 8.31 -7.84
CA ALA A 103 -12.98 7.23 -8.78
C ALA A 103 -14.07 6.27 -8.28
N GLU A 104 -14.73 5.62 -9.22
CA GLU A 104 -15.51 4.41 -8.96
C GLU A 104 -14.80 3.25 -9.67
N ALA A 105 -14.48 2.20 -8.92
CA ALA A 105 -13.90 0.98 -9.48
C ALA A 105 -14.87 -0.18 -9.28
N VAL A 106 -15.27 -0.82 -10.37
CA VAL A 106 -16.28 -1.89 -10.40
C VAL A 106 -15.65 -3.17 -10.91
N VAL A 107 -15.95 -4.28 -10.27
CA VAL A 107 -15.54 -5.62 -10.72
C VAL A 107 -16.65 -6.63 -10.46
N ASP A 108 -16.80 -7.58 -11.38
CA ASP A 108 -17.67 -8.74 -11.17
C ASP A 108 -17.07 -9.64 -10.07
N THR A 109 -17.90 -10.06 -9.12
CA THR A 109 -17.44 -10.80 -7.93
C THR A 109 -16.78 -12.12 -8.30
N THR A 110 -17.23 -12.80 -9.37
CA THR A 110 -16.62 -14.05 -9.84
C THR A 110 -15.17 -13.84 -10.27
N GLN A 111 -14.85 -12.67 -10.85
CA GLN A 111 -13.50 -12.33 -11.26
C GLN A 111 -12.59 -12.10 -10.05
N ALA A 112 -13.12 -11.46 -9.01
CA ALA A 112 -12.42 -11.26 -7.75
C ALA A 112 -12.19 -12.59 -7.00
N VAL A 113 -13.20 -13.46 -6.94
CA VAL A 113 -13.10 -14.80 -6.36
C VAL A 113 -12.04 -15.64 -7.09
N ASP A 114 -12.05 -15.66 -8.42
CA ASP A 114 -11.04 -16.38 -9.21
C ASP A 114 -9.63 -15.84 -9.00
N TYR A 115 -9.48 -14.52 -8.82
CA TYR A 115 -8.21 -13.90 -8.48
C TYR A 115 -7.71 -14.31 -7.10
N VAL A 116 -8.57 -14.22 -6.06
CA VAL A 116 -8.23 -14.65 -4.70
C VAL A 116 -7.88 -16.14 -4.63
N ALA A 117 -8.57 -16.97 -5.41
CA ALA A 117 -8.30 -18.40 -5.54
C ALA A 117 -7.02 -18.72 -6.35
N GLY A 118 -6.31 -17.73 -6.86
CA GLY A 118 -5.09 -17.89 -7.67
C GLY A 118 -5.33 -18.45 -9.07
N LYS A 119 -6.58 -18.47 -9.55
CA LYS A 119 -6.92 -18.91 -10.92
C LYS A 119 -6.62 -17.85 -11.98
N LYS A 120 -6.55 -16.58 -11.56
CA LYS A 120 -6.18 -15.44 -12.41
C LYS A 120 -4.91 -14.79 -11.88
N THR A 121 -4.06 -14.36 -12.80
CA THR A 121 -2.95 -13.48 -12.47
C THR A 121 -3.45 -12.07 -12.16
N PHE A 122 -2.66 -11.28 -11.44
CA PHE A 122 -2.99 -9.87 -11.15
C PHE A 122 -3.28 -9.06 -12.42
N ASN A 123 -2.52 -9.28 -13.50
CA ASN A 123 -2.71 -8.56 -14.76
C ASN A 123 -4.02 -8.94 -15.47
N GLU A 124 -4.45 -10.20 -15.38
CA GLU A 124 -5.74 -10.64 -15.93
C GLU A 124 -6.90 -10.07 -15.12
N PHE A 125 -6.80 -10.14 -13.80
CA PHE A 125 -7.79 -9.55 -12.89
C PHE A 125 -7.91 -8.03 -13.11
N ARG A 126 -6.79 -7.31 -13.16
CA ARG A 126 -6.77 -5.86 -13.40
C ARG A 126 -7.48 -5.44 -14.69
N ARG A 127 -7.45 -6.27 -15.74
CA ARG A 127 -8.17 -5.98 -17.00
C ARG A 127 -9.68 -6.17 -16.91
N SER A 128 -10.17 -6.93 -15.93
CA SER A 128 -11.61 -7.08 -15.68
C SER A 128 -12.20 -5.95 -14.85
N VAL A 129 -11.37 -5.14 -14.20
CA VAL A 129 -11.80 -3.98 -13.42
C VAL A 129 -12.19 -2.85 -14.37
N THR A 130 -13.40 -2.32 -14.20
CA THR A 130 -13.84 -1.08 -14.85
C THR A 130 -13.62 0.09 -13.91
N VAL A 131 -12.81 1.06 -14.31
CA VAL A 131 -12.56 2.29 -13.53
C VAL A 131 -13.27 3.46 -14.20
N ASN A 132 -14.29 3.98 -13.54
CA ASN A 132 -15.03 5.16 -13.94
C ASN A 132 -14.38 6.39 -13.29
N PRO A 133 -13.85 7.34 -14.08
CA PRO A 133 -13.38 8.61 -13.54
C PRO A 133 -14.55 9.44 -12.99
N PRO A 134 -14.30 10.42 -12.10
CA PRO A 134 -15.37 11.20 -11.51
C PRO A 134 -16.00 12.11 -12.57
N PRO A 135 -17.31 12.43 -12.44
CA PRO A 135 -18.05 13.15 -13.47
C PRO A 135 -17.58 14.60 -13.67
N ASP A 136 -17.04 15.24 -12.63
CA ASP A 136 -16.43 16.57 -12.72
C ASP A 136 -14.93 16.45 -12.53
N ARG A 137 -14.19 16.55 -13.65
CA ARG A 137 -12.74 16.43 -13.67
C ARG A 137 -12.02 17.70 -13.19
N ARG A 138 -12.74 18.65 -12.57
CA ARG A 138 -12.15 19.71 -11.74
C ARG A 138 -11.67 19.10 -10.43
N TYR A 139 -10.68 18.22 -10.54
CA TYR A 139 -9.74 18.04 -9.45
C TYR A 139 -9.28 19.46 -9.08
N PRO A 140 -9.37 19.87 -7.81
CA PRO A 140 -8.60 21.03 -7.39
C PRO A 140 -7.19 20.69 -7.82
N GLU A 141 -6.63 21.45 -8.79
CA GLU A 141 -5.26 21.28 -9.25
C GLU A 141 -4.44 21.05 -8.00
N ALA A 142 -3.94 19.81 -7.86
CA ALA A 142 -3.46 19.27 -6.60
C ALA A 142 -2.83 20.42 -5.85
N VAL A 143 -3.48 20.86 -4.76
CA VAL A 143 -2.98 21.97 -3.96
C VAL A 143 -1.54 21.56 -3.72
N LYS A 144 -0.61 22.24 -4.39
CA LYS A 144 0.82 22.08 -4.14
C LYS A 144 0.97 22.69 -2.77
N GLU A 145 0.50 21.97 -1.75
CA GLU A 145 0.68 22.32 -0.36
C GLU A 145 2.20 22.39 -0.24
N GLY A 146 2.69 23.61 -0.07
CA GLY A 146 4.11 23.95 0.03
C GLY A 146 4.71 23.41 1.33
N GLY A 147 4.65 22.10 1.54
CA GLY A 147 5.18 21.39 2.70
C GLY A 147 6.60 20.88 2.52
N ASP A 148 7.17 20.92 1.31
CA ASP A 148 8.56 20.49 1.08
C ASP A 148 9.59 21.46 1.67
N LEU A 149 9.21 22.71 1.97
CA LEU A 149 10.14 23.66 2.55
C LEU A 149 10.43 23.35 4.03
N ASP A 150 9.45 22.87 4.79
CA ASP A 150 9.61 22.64 6.23
C ASP A 150 10.40 21.37 6.55
N PHE A 151 10.21 20.27 5.81
CA PHE A 151 11.01 19.05 6.03
C PHE A 151 12.47 19.23 5.58
N ALA A 152 12.72 19.98 4.52
CA ALA A 152 14.08 20.33 4.10
C ALA A 152 14.76 21.24 5.13
N LEU A 153 14.06 22.25 5.67
CA LEU A 153 14.60 23.12 6.72
C LEU A 153 14.88 22.38 8.02
N ILE A 154 13.97 21.49 8.47
CA ILE A 154 14.17 20.66 9.66
C ILE A 154 15.35 19.70 9.44
N GLY A 155 15.48 19.11 8.25
CA GLY A 155 16.61 18.26 7.87
C GLY A 155 17.95 19.01 7.89
N ILE A 156 18.00 20.22 7.31
CA ILE A 156 19.21 21.05 7.27
C ILE A 156 19.58 21.53 8.68
N ALA A 157 18.62 21.99 9.48
CA ALA A 157 18.87 22.42 10.85
C ALA A 157 19.35 21.26 11.73
N GLY A 158 18.73 20.08 11.61
CA GLY A 158 19.16 18.86 12.30
C GLY A 158 20.57 18.42 11.90
N PHE A 159 20.89 18.45 10.60
CA PHE A 159 22.22 18.10 10.09
C PHE A 159 23.30 19.09 10.54
N MET A 160 23.00 20.40 10.52
CA MET A 160 23.90 21.45 11.03
C MET A 160 24.18 21.25 12.52
N LEU A 161 23.15 20.97 13.33
CA LEU A 161 23.32 20.70 14.76
C LEU A 161 24.19 19.46 14.99
N PHE A 162 23.95 18.39 14.23
CA PHE A 162 24.75 17.18 14.28
C PHE A 162 26.23 17.45 13.95
N LEU A 163 26.50 18.23 12.89
CA LEU A 163 27.87 18.61 12.54
C LEU A 163 28.56 19.42 13.65
N VAL A 164 27.86 20.36 14.28
CA VAL A 164 28.41 21.13 15.41
C VAL A 164 28.78 20.21 16.58
N VAL A 165 27.94 19.22 16.90
CA VAL A 165 28.24 18.23 17.96
C VAL A 165 29.42 17.35 17.59
N VAL A 166 29.47 16.80 16.37
CA VAL A 166 30.57 15.94 15.91
C VAL A 166 31.89 16.69 15.89
N LEU A 167 31.91 17.91 15.34
CA LEU A 167 33.10 18.76 15.33
C LEU A 167 33.49 19.16 16.75
N GLY A 168 32.54 19.52 17.61
CA GLY A 168 32.78 19.83 19.02
C GLY A 168 33.49 18.68 19.75
N VAL A 169 32.98 17.44 19.63
CA VAL A 169 33.60 16.24 20.21
C VAL A 169 34.99 15.99 19.63
N PHE A 170 35.17 16.15 18.32
CA PHE A 170 36.46 15.91 17.66
C PHE A 170 37.53 16.92 18.11
N PHE A 171 37.17 18.20 18.25
CA PHE A 171 38.09 19.23 18.75
C PHE A 171 38.36 19.09 20.26
N PHE A 172 37.37 18.67 21.07
CA PHE A 172 37.58 18.43 22.50
C PHE A 172 38.50 17.23 22.75
N LYS A 173 38.41 16.17 21.93
CA LYS A 173 39.34 15.02 21.99
C LYS A 173 40.76 15.36 21.54
N ARG A 174 40.97 16.45 20.79
CA ARG A 174 42.29 16.80 20.25
C ARG A 174 43.20 17.53 21.25
N LYS A 175 42.72 17.90 22.44
CA LYS A 175 43.52 18.63 23.46
C LYS A 175 43.94 17.79 24.67
N SER A 176 44.04 16.47 24.54
CA SER A 176 44.59 15.63 25.61
C SER A 176 45.60 14.64 25.05
N GLY A 177 46.90 14.90 25.29
CA GLY A 177 47.94 13.89 25.11
C GLY A 177 49.23 14.35 24.46
N GLU A 178 49.89 15.39 24.98
CA GLU A 178 51.36 15.42 24.89
C GLU A 178 51.90 14.77 26.18
N THR A 179 52.18 13.48 26.11
CA THR A 179 53.01 12.81 27.12
C THR A 179 53.98 11.89 26.41
N LYS A 180 55.25 12.26 26.51
CA LYS A 180 56.42 11.62 25.91
C LYS A 180 56.46 10.13 26.26
N ASN A 181 56.50 9.26 25.26
CA ASN A 181 57.04 7.91 25.44
C ASN A 181 57.92 7.52 24.25
N LYS A 182 59.24 7.50 24.50
CA LYS A 182 60.28 6.97 23.61
C LYS A 182 60.13 5.45 23.57
N GLN A 183 59.43 4.92 22.58
CA GLN A 183 59.55 3.50 22.22
C GLN A 183 60.66 3.32 21.18
N LYS A 184 61.67 2.57 21.61
CA LYS A 184 62.77 2.03 20.81
C LYS A 184 62.22 1.21 19.64
N ALA A 185 62.82 1.43 18.47
CA ALA A 185 62.52 0.75 17.22
C ALA A 185 62.68 -0.77 17.34
N LYS A 186 61.68 -1.50 16.83
CA LYS A 186 61.76 -2.91 16.45
C LYS A 186 61.70 -2.97 14.91
N PRO A 187 62.55 -3.79 14.23
CA PRO A 187 62.63 -3.81 12.77
C PRO A 187 61.31 -4.22 12.11
N VAL A 188 60.90 -3.44 11.10
CA VAL A 188 59.71 -3.68 10.28
C VAL A 188 60.10 -4.58 9.10
N GLU A 189 59.46 -5.74 9.04
CA GLU A 189 59.46 -6.66 7.91
C GLU A 189 58.58 -6.09 6.76
N PRO A 190 58.94 -6.26 5.47
CA PRO A 190 58.33 -5.51 4.37
C PRO A 190 56.88 -5.96 4.11
N ARG A 191 55.91 -5.07 4.35
CA ARG A 191 54.54 -5.27 3.89
C ARG A 191 54.43 -4.91 2.41
N LYS A 192 54.04 -5.91 1.63
CA LYS A 192 53.75 -5.90 0.19
C LYS A 192 52.71 -4.81 -0.15
N PRO A 193 52.88 -4.04 -1.24
CA PRO A 193 51.92 -3.02 -1.66
C PRO A 193 50.56 -3.65 -2.02
N PRO A 194 49.41 -3.00 -1.70
CA PRO A 194 48.14 -3.39 -2.29
C PRO A 194 48.19 -3.12 -3.80
N GLU A 195 48.00 -4.17 -4.58
CA GLU A 195 47.92 -4.12 -6.03
C GLU A 195 46.76 -3.21 -6.46
N ARG A 196 47.08 -2.20 -7.27
CA ARG A 196 46.12 -1.38 -8.00
C ARG A 196 45.52 -2.23 -9.11
N GLY A 197 44.37 -2.86 -8.83
CA GLY A 197 43.55 -3.51 -9.84
C GLY A 197 42.86 -2.47 -10.72
N VAL A 198 43.19 -2.49 -12.01
CA VAL A 198 42.60 -1.67 -13.08
C VAL A 198 41.11 -2.04 -13.21
N GLY A 199 40.24 -1.26 -12.58
CA GLY A 199 38.80 -1.49 -12.51
C GLY A 199 38.08 -1.13 -13.81
N GLY A 200 37.80 -2.14 -14.64
CA GLY A 200 36.73 -2.05 -15.62
C GLY A 200 35.37 -2.30 -14.96
N HIS A 201 34.31 -1.70 -15.47
CA HIS A 201 32.93 -2.02 -15.07
C HIS A 201 32.26 -2.78 -16.21
N LYS A 202 31.36 -3.73 -15.87
CA LYS A 202 30.42 -4.32 -16.83
C LYS A 202 28.99 -3.95 -16.44
N PHE A 203 28.05 -4.02 -17.37
CA PHE A 203 26.64 -3.76 -17.09
C PHE A 203 25.87 -5.07 -17.12
N CYS A 204 24.86 -5.20 -16.26
CA CYS A 204 23.97 -6.35 -16.25
C CYS A 204 23.24 -6.46 -17.60
N THR A 205 23.28 -7.64 -18.22
CA THR A 205 22.63 -7.88 -19.52
C THR A 205 21.10 -7.77 -19.46
N GLU A 206 20.50 -7.91 -18.28
CA GLU A 206 19.04 -7.92 -18.09
C GLU A 206 18.50 -6.59 -17.57
N CYS A 207 19.11 -6.01 -16.54
CA CYS A 207 18.59 -4.80 -15.88
C CYS A 207 19.43 -3.54 -16.11
N GLY A 208 20.59 -3.64 -16.76
CA GLY A 208 21.46 -2.49 -17.04
C GLY A 208 22.24 -1.94 -15.84
N THR A 209 22.13 -2.53 -14.65
CA THR A 209 22.86 -2.07 -13.46
C THR A 209 24.38 -2.18 -13.66
N LYS A 210 25.11 -1.17 -13.21
CA LYS A 210 26.58 -1.14 -13.25
C LYS A 210 27.17 -2.12 -12.22
N LEU A 211 27.97 -3.07 -12.69
CA LEU A 211 28.58 -4.12 -11.89
C LEU A 211 30.12 -4.03 -11.95
N SER A 212 30.77 -4.60 -10.93
CA SER A 212 32.21 -4.87 -10.97
C SER A 212 32.50 -5.93 -12.05
N ARG A 213 33.66 -5.85 -12.74
CA ARG A 213 34.04 -6.84 -13.76
C ARG A 213 34.08 -8.27 -13.24
N GLU A 214 34.37 -8.43 -11.94
CA GLU A 214 34.48 -9.72 -11.25
C GLU A 214 33.14 -10.21 -10.66
N ALA A 215 32.06 -9.42 -10.78
CA ALA A 215 30.75 -9.82 -10.27
C ALA A 215 30.18 -11.01 -11.08
N ARG A 216 29.92 -12.12 -10.38
CA ARG A 216 29.30 -13.34 -10.95
C ARG A 216 27.77 -13.28 -10.97
N PHE A 217 27.16 -12.40 -10.18
CA PHE A 217 25.71 -12.24 -10.07
C PHE A 217 25.36 -10.75 -9.97
N CYS A 218 24.22 -10.36 -10.52
CA CYS A 218 23.68 -9.03 -10.32
C CYS A 218 23.06 -8.91 -8.92
N THR A 219 23.45 -7.89 -8.16
CA THR A 219 22.91 -7.64 -6.81
C THR A 219 21.47 -7.10 -6.82
N GLU A 220 21.01 -6.58 -7.96
CA GLU A 220 19.65 -6.03 -8.10
C GLU A 220 18.65 -7.08 -8.59
N CYS A 221 18.98 -7.85 -9.63
CA CYS A 221 18.04 -8.80 -10.25
C CYS A 221 18.37 -10.28 -9.99
N GLY A 222 19.49 -10.59 -9.34
CA GLY A 222 19.88 -11.97 -8.98
C GLY A 222 20.38 -12.85 -10.13
N ILE A 223 20.39 -12.37 -11.36
CA ILE A 223 20.82 -13.15 -12.54
C ILE A 223 22.34 -13.30 -12.61
N LYS A 224 22.79 -14.52 -12.94
CA LYS A 224 24.20 -14.85 -13.15
C LYS A 224 24.75 -14.13 -14.38
N GLN A 225 25.95 -13.58 -14.25
CA GLN A 225 26.64 -12.85 -15.31
C GLN A 225 27.81 -13.69 -15.82
N ASP A 226 27.80 -14.02 -17.10
CA ASP A 226 28.89 -14.76 -17.76
C ASP A 226 30.15 -13.90 -18.01
#